data_AF-A0A7V4QDF9-F1
#
_entry.id   AF-A0A7V4QDF9-F1
#
_cell.length_a   1.000
_cell.length_b   1.000
_cell.length_c   1.000
_cell.angle_alpha   90.00
_cell.angle_beta   90.00
_cell.angle_gamma   90.00
#
_symmetry.space_group_name_H-M   'P 1'
#
loop_
_entity.id
_entity.type
_entity.pdbx_description
1 polymer ?
#
loop_
_entity_poly.entity_id
_entity_poly.type
_entity_poly.pdbx_seq_one_letter_code
_entity_poly.pdbx_strand_id
1 'polypeptide(L)'
;DLDCSRMDAQKSTFLLEPIGRNTAPAIALACMSLDTERIVFVTPSDHLIKNQKAYEDVVMRAKELAGQNFLVTFGIKPSYPETGYGYIEADGENVKSFKEKPDENTAKSYIEQGNFYWNSGMFCFKAGVFLNELKTYSPDMYEAVTAAYEHRQEMSADQLRITHEYMSAIPEDSIDYAVMEKSDKVKVVVSDIGWSDLGSFDSLYDELPKDANKNTINDKLISIGSKNNLILGNERVIATVDVEDLVVVDCADALLISSKGSGQKVKEVVKRLKEQGSELHNIHLTAHRPWGTYTVLEDTPGYKIKRIVVKPGKRLSLQKHLHRSEHWIVVSGTATVTVGEETRLVRPNESTYIKMGEVHRLSNEGKIPVVMIEAQVGEYTGEDDIIRLNDDFKRE
;
A
#
# COMPACT_ATOMS: atom_id res chain seq x y z
N ASP A 1 5.23 -16.03 18.57
CA ASP A 1 5.22 -14.55 18.71
C ASP A 1 5.44 -13.84 17.38
N LEU A 2 4.40 -13.68 16.55
CA LEU A 2 4.41 -12.74 15.40
C LEU A 2 3.31 -11.69 15.61
N ASP A 3 3.54 -10.88 16.63
CA ASP A 3 2.85 -9.61 16.81
C ASP A 3 3.72 -8.55 16.12
N CYS A 4 3.23 -7.92 15.05
CA CYS A 4 3.98 -6.86 14.35
C CYS A 4 4.28 -5.64 15.25
N SER A 5 3.60 -5.50 16.39
CA SER A 5 3.97 -4.50 17.41
C SER A 5 5.21 -4.88 18.24
N ARG A 6 5.72 -6.12 18.08
CA ARG A 6 6.98 -6.63 18.66
C ARG A 6 8.12 -6.72 17.65
N MET A 7 7.94 -6.33 16.38
CA MET A 7 9.11 -5.99 15.58
C MET A 7 9.74 -4.78 16.27
N ASP A 8 10.93 -4.97 16.83
CA ASP A 8 11.75 -3.87 17.33
C ASP A 8 12.02 -2.96 16.12
N ALA A 9 11.15 -1.96 15.91
CA ALA A 9 11.16 -1.05 14.76
C ALA A 9 12.44 -0.20 14.69
N GLN A 10 13.41 -0.46 15.59
CA GLN A 10 14.74 0.10 15.60
C GLN A 10 15.70 -0.52 14.56
N LYS A 11 15.33 -1.59 13.83
CA LYS A 11 16.19 -2.21 12.79
C LYS A 11 15.44 -2.60 11.51
N SER A 12 14.69 -1.67 10.93
CA SER A 12 14.00 -1.88 9.66
C SER A 12 14.65 -1.04 8.57
N THR A 13 15.14 -1.67 7.51
CA THR A 13 15.61 -0.97 6.31
C THR A 13 14.49 -0.90 5.28
N PHE A 14 14.27 0.27 4.71
CA PHE A 14 13.29 0.50 3.66
C PHE A 14 13.98 0.64 2.32
N LEU A 15 13.45 -0.04 1.30
CA LEU A 15 13.81 0.14 -0.09
C LEU A 15 12.63 0.82 -0.79
N LEU A 16 12.85 2.04 -1.26
CA LEU A 16 11.80 2.87 -1.84
C LEU A 16 11.82 2.76 -3.37
N GLU A 17 10.73 2.20 -3.89
CA GLU A 17 10.44 2.10 -5.32
C GLU A 17 9.62 3.32 -5.77
N PRO A 18 10.10 4.12 -6.74
CA PRO A 18 9.36 5.29 -7.22
C PRO A 18 8.14 4.93 -8.08
N ILE A 19 8.13 3.71 -8.63
CA ILE A 19 7.05 3.15 -9.44
C ILE A 19 6.97 1.65 -9.18
N GLY A 20 5.76 1.07 -9.23
CA GLY A 20 5.60 -0.38 -9.08
C GLY A 20 6.06 -1.13 -10.33
N ARG A 21 6.84 -2.20 -10.14
CA ARG A 21 7.25 -3.15 -11.19
C ARG A 21 6.86 -4.60 -10.86
N ASN A 22 5.84 -4.78 -10.03
CA ASN A 22 5.36 -6.08 -9.54
C ASN A 22 6.40 -6.79 -8.63
N THR A 23 6.16 -8.04 -8.24
CA THR A 23 6.84 -8.67 -7.10
C THR A 23 8.26 -9.15 -7.38
N ALA A 24 8.60 -9.57 -8.60
CA ALA A 24 9.95 -10.10 -8.86
C ALA A 24 11.04 -9.03 -8.70
N PRO A 25 10.89 -7.81 -9.27
CA PRO A 25 11.85 -6.72 -9.06
C PRO A 25 12.01 -6.32 -7.60
N ALA A 26 10.92 -6.18 -6.85
CA ALA A 26 10.96 -5.80 -5.44
C ALA A 26 11.73 -6.81 -4.59
N ILE A 27 11.46 -8.11 -4.80
CA ILE A 27 12.15 -9.20 -4.10
C ILE A 27 13.63 -9.27 -4.50
N ALA A 28 13.93 -9.08 -5.79
CA ALA A 28 15.31 -9.10 -6.28
C ALA A 28 16.13 -7.95 -5.70
N LEU A 29 15.60 -6.73 -5.69
CA LEU A 29 16.22 -5.56 -5.07
C LEU A 29 16.48 -5.79 -3.57
N ALA A 30 15.52 -6.38 -2.85
CA ALA A 30 15.72 -6.75 -1.45
C ALA A 30 16.85 -7.79 -1.30
N CYS A 31 16.87 -8.84 -2.12
CA CYS A 31 17.91 -9.87 -2.09
C CYS A 31 19.31 -9.33 -2.42
N MET A 32 19.43 -8.32 -3.29
CA MET A 32 20.72 -7.66 -3.58
C MET A 32 21.33 -6.96 -2.36
N SER A 33 20.50 -6.60 -1.36
CA SER A 33 20.95 -5.97 -0.12
C SER A 33 21.40 -6.95 0.96
N LEU A 34 21.30 -8.26 0.70
CA LEU A 34 21.51 -9.31 1.69
C LEU A 34 22.72 -10.17 1.34
N ASP A 35 23.29 -10.81 2.36
CA ASP A 35 24.26 -11.89 2.16
C ASP A 35 23.61 -13.05 1.39
N THR A 36 24.35 -13.68 0.47
CA THR A 36 23.82 -14.71 -0.43
C THR A 36 23.33 -15.95 0.31
N GLU A 37 23.88 -16.28 1.48
CA GLU A 37 23.45 -17.42 2.30
C GLU A 37 22.29 -17.08 3.23
N ARG A 38 21.86 -15.81 3.28
CA ARG A 38 20.75 -15.39 4.12
C ARG A 38 19.44 -15.98 3.60
N ILE A 39 18.73 -16.69 4.48
CA ILE A 39 17.35 -17.11 4.22
C ILE A 39 16.43 -15.89 4.35
N VAL A 40 15.64 -15.67 3.32
CA VAL A 40 14.65 -14.60 3.17
C VAL A 40 13.28 -15.23 3.23
N PHE A 41 12.40 -14.64 4.03
CA PHE A 41 10.98 -14.95 4.04
C PHE A 41 10.23 -13.76 3.47
N VAL A 42 9.63 -13.95 2.29
CA VAL A 42 8.84 -12.95 1.58
C VAL A 42 7.38 -13.16 1.96
N THR A 43 6.76 -12.11 2.49
CA THR A 43 5.35 -12.12 2.88
C THR A 43 4.66 -10.87 2.35
N PRO A 44 3.49 -11.01 1.71
CA PRO A 44 2.60 -9.87 1.44
C PRO A 44 2.18 -9.21 2.74
N SER A 45 2.00 -7.89 2.70
CA SER A 45 1.67 -7.07 3.89
C SER A 45 0.16 -6.95 4.16
N ASP A 46 -0.66 -7.42 3.22
CA ASP A 46 -2.10 -7.23 3.12
C ASP A 46 -2.90 -8.53 3.33
N HIS A 47 -2.25 -9.61 3.77
CA HIS A 47 -2.91 -10.88 4.08
C HIS A 47 -3.34 -10.98 5.54
N LEU A 48 -4.43 -11.70 5.79
CA LEU A 48 -4.89 -12.11 7.11
C LEU A 48 -4.52 -13.56 7.40
N ILE A 49 -3.92 -13.81 8.56
CA ILE A 49 -3.57 -15.16 9.03
C ILE A 49 -4.16 -15.34 10.44
N LYS A 50 -5.08 -16.30 10.59
CA LYS A 50 -5.80 -16.52 11.85
C LYS A 50 -5.12 -17.54 12.77
N ASN A 51 -4.52 -18.58 12.19
CA ASN A 51 -3.92 -19.66 12.95
C ASN A 51 -2.41 -19.44 13.08
N GLN A 52 -2.07 -18.63 14.07
CA GLN A 52 -0.69 -18.22 14.37
C GLN A 52 0.25 -19.40 14.62
N LYS A 53 -0.22 -20.46 15.30
CA LYS A 53 0.62 -21.62 15.62
C LYS A 53 0.94 -22.43 14.37
N ALA A 54 -0.08 -22.70 13.55
CA ALA A 54 0.14 -23.39 12.27
C ALA A 54 1.05 -22.57 11.35
N TYR A 55 0.91 -21.24 11.34
CA TYR A 55 1.78 -20.36 10.56
C TYR A 55 3.26 -20.47 10.98
N GLU A 56 3.54 -20.45 12.28
CA GLU A 56 4.91 -20.65 12.79
C GLU A 56 5.48 -22.01 12.37
N ASP A 57 4.70 -23.08 12.46
CA ASP A 57 5.14 -24.43 12.12
C ASP A 57 5.47 -24.55 10.61
N VAL A 58 4.66 -23.95 9.73
CA VAL A 58 4.92 -24.00 8.28
C VAL A 58 6.08 -23.10 7.85
N VAL A 59 6.25 -21.93 8.49
CA VAL A 59 7.42 -21.07 8.24
C VAL A 59 8.71 -21.78 8.66
N MET A 60 8.70 -22.51 9.78
CA MET A 60 9.86 -23.29 10.20
C MET A 60 10.17 -24.42 9.21
N ARG A 61 9.15 -25.13 8.71
CA ARG A 61 9.34 -26.14 7.65
C ARG A 61 9.91 -25.52 6.37
N ALA A 62 9.39 -24.37 5.96
CA ALA A 62 9.87 -23.67 4.78
C ALA A 62 11.33 -23.22 4.93
N LYS A 63 11.73 -22.78 6.12
CA LYS A 63 13.12 -22.44 6.43
C LYS A 63 14.06 -23.64 6.30
N GLU A 64 13.64 -24.83 6.74
CA GLU A 64 14.44 -26.07 6.58
C GLU A 64 14.67 -26.41 5.10
N LEU A 65 13.63 -26.32 4.27
CA LEU A 65 13.70 -26.58 2.84
C LEU A 65 14.54 -25.52 2.11
N ALA A 66 14.37 -24.24 2.45
CA ALA A 66 15.19 -23.15 1.94
C ALA A 66 16.68 -23.34 2.29
N GLY A 67 16.97 -23.87 3.48
CA GLY A 67 18.33 -24.25 3.90
C GLY A 67 18.98 -25.30 3.00
N GLN A 68 18.19 -26.10 2.30
CA GLN A 68 18.62 -27.10 1.32
C GLN A 68 18.67 -26.55 -0.13
N ASN A 69 18.62 -25.22 -0.29
CA ASN A 69 18.67 -24.50 -1.55
C ASN A 69 17.43 -24.68 -2.46
N PHE A 70 16.27 -24.98 -1.88
CA PHE A 70 14.98 -24.94 -2.59
C PHE A 70 14.35 -23.54 -2.56
N LEU A 71 13.51 -23.27 -3.57
CA LEU A 71 12.59 -22.14 -3.57
C LEU A 71 11.25 -22.61 -3.00
N VAL A 72 10.87 -22.14 -1.82
CA VAL A 72 9.68 -22.63 -1.13
C VAL A 72 8.52 -21.67 -1.31
N THR A 73 7.37 -22.18 -1.73
CA THR A 73 6.07 -21.49 -1.70
C THR A 73 5.14 -22.16 -0.67
N PHE A 74 4.04 -21.49 -0.31
CA PHE A 74 3.08 -21.99 0.65
C PHE A 74 1.73 -22.20 -0.03
N GLY A 75 1.26 -23.44 0.00
CA GLY A 75 -0.01 -23.87 -0.59
C GLY A 75 -1.10 -23.86 0.47
N ILE A 76 -2.16 -23.08 0.26
CA ILE A 76 -3.33 -23.08 1.15
C ILE A 76 -4.32 -24.12 0.65
N LYS A 77 -4.87 -24.93 1.56
CA LYS A 77 -5.92 -25.89 1.20
C LYS A 77 -7.17 -25.14 0.72
N PRO A 78 -7.62 -25.35 -0.53
CA PRO A 78 -8.81 -24.69 -1.04
C PRO A 78 -10.06 -25.12 -0.27
N SER A 79 -10.90 -24.16 0.11
CA SER A 79 -12.21 -24.43 0.73
C SER A 79 -13.38 -24.27 -0.24
N TYR A 80 -13.15 -23.62 -1.38
CA TYR A 80 -14.13 -23.39 -2.45
C TYR A 80 -13.41 -23.15 -3.79
N PRO A 81 -14.09 -23.26 -4.95
CA PRO A 81 -13.45 -23.13 -6.27
C PRO A 81 -13.24 -21.66 -6.64
N GLU A 82 -12.21 -21.02 -6.05
CA GLU A 82 -11.82 -19.65 -6.37
C GLU A 82 -11.22 -19.57 -7.78
N THR A 83 -11.61 -18.55 -8.54
CA THR A 83 -11.10 -18.29 -9.90
C THR A 83 -10.11 -17.13 -9.93
N GLY A 84 -10.03 -16.34 -8.86
CA GLY A 84 -9.09 -15.24 -8.71
C GLY A 84 -7.68 -15.63 -8.29
N TYR A 85 -7.46 -16.86 -7.80
CA TYR A 85 -6.18 -17.32 -7.28
C TYR A 85 -5.39 -18.17 -8.26
N GLY A 86 -4.07 -18.16 -8.10
CA GLY A 86 -3.18 -19.19 -8.65
C GLY A 86 -3.30 -20.49 -7.86
N TYR A 87 -3.15 -21.62 -8.54
CA TYR A 87 -3.16 -22.96 -7.99
C TYR A 87 -1.80 -23.64 -8.21
N ILE A 88 -1.39 -24.44 -7.22
CA ILE A 88 -0.17 -25.22 -7.19
C ILE A 88 -0.58 -26.69 -7.17
N GLU A 89 -0.26 -27.41 -8.23
CA GLU A 89 -0.35 -28.87 -8.25
C GLU A 89 0.88 -29.46 -7.56
N ALA A 90 0.68 -30.36 -6.60
CA ALA A 90 1.78 -30.91 -5.82
C ALA A 90 1.70 -32.41 -5.59
N ASP A 91 2.87 -32.99 -5.32
CA ASP A 91 3.05 -34.38 -4.89
C ASP A 91 3.95 -34.41 -3.65
N GLY A 92 3.29 -34.45 -2.49
CA GLY A 92 3.91 -34.09 -1.22
C GLY A 92 4.38 -32.63 -1.27
N GLU A 93 5.69 -32.42 -1.06
CA GLU A 93 6.31 -31.09 -1.10
C GLU A 93 6.82 -30.72 -2.49
N ASN A 94 6.77 -31.63 -3.48
CA ASN A 94 7.23 -31.34 -4.83
C ASN A 94 6.14 -30.62 -5.61
N VAL A 95 6.46 -29.46 -6.18
CA VAL A 95 5.56 -28.79 -7.12
C VAL A 95 5.64 -29.49 -8.48
N LYS A 96 4.49 -29.85 -9.04
CA LYS A 96 4.36 -30.43 -10.38
C LYS A 96 4.07 -29.36 -11.42
N SER A 97 3.15 -28.45 -11.11
CA SER A 97 2.80 -27.36 -12.00
C SER A 97 2.12 -26.21 -11.27
N PHE A 98 2.23 -25.02 -11.84
CA PHE A 98 1.45 -23.85 -11.47
C PHE A 98 0.33 -23.64 -12.49
N LYS A 99 -0.82 -23.15 -12.02
CA LYS A 99 -2.02 -22.87 -12.82
C LYS A 99 -2.60 -21.54 -12.39
N GLU A 100 -2.54 -20.52 -13.25
CA GLU A 100 -3.08 -19.21 -12.91
C GLU A 100 -4.57 -19.09 -13.27
N LYS A 101 -5.38 -18.62 -12.31
CA LYS A 101 -6.76 -18.14 -12.50
C LYS A 101 -7.62 -19.03 -13.41
N PRO A 102 -7.87 -20.29 -13.00
CA PRO A 102 -8.71 -21.21 -13.75
C PRO A 102 -10.16 -20.71 -13.85
N ASP A 103 -10.91 -21.20 -14.83
CA ASP A 103 -12.36 -21.05 -14.84
C ASP A 103 -13.01 -21.88 -13.71
N GLU A 104 -14.27 -21.59 -13.40
CA GLU A 104 -14.99 -22.20 -12.28
C GLU A 104 -15.06 -23.73 -12.35
N ASN A 105 -15.21 -24.31 -13.55
CA ASN A 105 -15.30 -25.76 -13.70
C ASN A 105 -13.93 -26.42 -13.47
N THR A 106 -12.88 -25.78 -13.99
CA THR A 106 -11.50 -26.20 -13.77
C THR A 106 -11.12 -26.11 -12.29
N ALA A 107 -11.48 -25.02 -11.60
CA ALA A 107 -11.27 -24.85 -10.16
C ALA A 107 -12.00 -25.92 -9.33
N LYS A 108 -13.24 -26.29 -9.70
CA LYS A 108 -13.97 -27.40 -9.06
C LYS A 108 -13.22 -28.72 -9.21
N SER A 109 -12.73 -29.02 -10.41
CA SER A 109 -11.95 -30.24 -10.66
C SER A 109 -10.66 -30.29 -9.82
N TYR A 110 -9.97 -29.16 -9.63
CA TYR A 110 -8.77 -29.08 -8.79
C TYR A 110 -9.04 -29.48 -7.34
N ILE A 111 -10.19 -29.07 -6.80
CA ILE A 111 -10.61 -29.41 -5.43
C ILE A 111 -10.93 -30.91 -5.34
N GLU A 112 -11.65 -31.45 -6.32
CA GLU A 112 -12.00 -32.87 -6.37
C GLU A 112 -10.76 -33.78 -6.44
N GLN A 113 -9.71 -33.34 -7.14
CA GLN A 113 -8.44 -34.09 -7.23
C GLN A 113 -7.65 -34.07 -5.91
N GLY A 114 -7.81 -33.04 -5.08
CA GLY A 114 -7.26 -32.96 -3.73
C GLY A 114 -5.74 -32.74 -3.63
N ASN A 115 -5.04 -32.60 -4.77
CA ASN A 115 -3.60 -32.34 -4.86
C ASN A 115 -3.27 -30.93 -5.37
N PHE A 116 -4.27 -30.04 -5.43
CA PHE A 116 -4.12 -28.65 -5.80
C PHE A 116 -4.31 -27.73 -4.59
N TYR A 117 -3.48 -26.70 -4.49
CA TYR A 117 -3.45 -25.75 -3.38
C TYR A 117 -3.45 -24.32 -3.90
N TRP A 118 -4.09 -23.38 -3.20
CA TRP A 118 -3.97 -21.97 -3.56
C TRP A 118 -2.56 -21.45 -3.30
N ASN A 119 -2.01 -20.70 -4.25
CA ASN A 119 -0.76 -19.99 -4.08
C ASN A 119 -1.00 -18.78 -3.16
N SER A 120 -0.38 -18.80 -1.98
CA SER A 120 -0.53 -17.72 -0.99
C SER A 120 0.32 -16.48 -1.27
N GLY A 121 1.17 -16.48 -2.30
CA GLY A 121 2.10 -15.38 -2.57
C GLY A 121 3.21 -15.20 -1.54
N MET A 122 3.34 -16.12 -0.58
CA MET A 122 4.46 -16.17 0.36
C MET A 122 5.58 -17.06 -0.17
N PHE A 123 6.83 -16.67 0.08
CA PHE A 123 8.00 -17.42 -0.39
C PHE A 123 9.11 -17.49 0.65
N CYS A 124 9.90 -18.55 0.64
CA CYS A 124 11.07 -18.70 1.49
C CYS A 124 12.23 -19.35 0.73
N PHE A 125 13.39 -18.69 0.72
CA PHE A 125 14.58 -19.15 -0.02
C PHE A 125 15.84 -18.44 0.49
N LYS A 126 17.02 -18.92 0.08
CA LYS A 126 18.26 -18.14 0.23
C LYS A 126 18.34 -17.05 -0.84
N ALA A 127 18.81 -15.86 -0.46
CA ALA A 127 18.94 -14.71 -1.37
C ALA A 127 19.74 -15.07 -2.63
N GLY A 128 20.91 -15.72 -2.46
CA GLY A 128 21.76 -16.11 -3.58
C GLY A 128 21.13 -17.18 -4.49
N VAL A 129 20.36 -18.11 -3.92
CA VAL A 129 19.65 -19.13 -4.72
C VAL A 129 18.60 -18.46 -5.60
N PHE A 130 17.79 -17.56 -5.04
CA PHE A 130 16.79 -16.82 -5.80
C PHE A 130 17.44 -15.97 -6.90
N LEU A 131 18.49 -15.22 -6.59
CA LEU A 131 19.20 -14.39 -7.57
C LEU A 131 19.80 -15.21 -8.73
N ASN A 132 20.32 -16.41 -8.46
CA ASN A 132 20.83 -17.31 -9.50
C ASN A 132 19.71 -17.86 -10.41
N GLU A 133 18.55 -18.22 -9.83
CA GLU A 133 17.39 -18.66 -10.61
C GLU A 133 16.83 -17.50 -11.45
N LEU A 134 16.76 -16.29 -10.88
CA LEU A 134 16.35 -15.08 -11.62
C LEU A 134 17.30 -14.81 -12.80
N LYS A 135 18.62 -14.90 -12.58
CA LYS A 135 19.61 -14.75 -13.65
C LYS A 135 19.44 -15.79 -14.77
N THR A 136 19.00 -16.99 -14.42
CA THR A 136 18.80 -18.09 -15.38
C THR A 136 17.54 -17.89 -16.22
N TYR A 137 16.42 -17.53 -15.58
CA TYR A 137 15.10 -17.50 -16.23
C TYR A 137 14.64 -16.12 -16.69
N SER A 138 15.24 -15.06 -16.14
CA SER A 138 14.95 -13.65 -16.44
C SER A 138 16.24 -12.80 -16.39
N PRO A 139 17.23 -13.09 -17.27
CA PRO A 139 18.54 -12.44 -17.24
C PRO A 139 18.47 -10.92 -17.37
N ASP A 140 17.63 -10.39 -18.27
CA ASP A 140 17.45 -8.95 -18.48
C ASP A 140 16.97 -8.25 -17.20
N MET A 141 16.07 -8.89 -16.44
CA MET A 141 15.61 -8.37 -15.15
C MET A 141 16.73 -8.40 -14.11
N TYR A 142 17.49 -9.48 -14.03
CA TYR A 142 18.63 -9.59 -13.11
C TYR A 142 19.65 -8.47 -13.36
N GLU A 143 20.00 -8.22 -14.62
CA GLU A 143 20.95 -7.16 -15.00
C GLU A 143 20.41 -5.77 -14.65
N ALA A 144 19.14 -5.48 -14.98
CA ALA A 144 18.51 -4.20 -14.68
C ALA A 144 18.41 -3.95 -13.16
N VAL A 145 18.02 -4.96 -12.37
CA VAL A 145 17.96 -4.88 -10.90
C VAL A 145 19.36 -4.68 -10.30
N THR A 146 20.38 -5.35 -10.83
CA THR A 146 21.77 -5.19 -10.38
C THR A 146 22.22 -3.74 -10.59
N ALA A 147 22.05 -3.21 -11.80
CA ALA A 147 22.40 -1.83 -12.11
C ALA A 147 21.62 -0.83 -11.25
N ALA A 148 20.32 -1.05 -11.05
CA ALA A 148 19.49 -0.21 -10.20
C ALA A 148 19.96 -0.20 -8.74
N TYR A 149 20.34 -1.37 -8.20
CA TYR A 149 20.84 -1.48 -6.83
C TYR A 149 22.22 -0.84 -6.65
N GLU A 150 23.12 -0.97 -7.63
CA GLU A 150 24.43 -0.31 -7.62
C GLU A 150 24.34 1.21 -7.64
N HIS A 151 23.36 1.77 -8.35
CA HIS A 151 23.13 3.21 -8.48
C HIS A 151 22.08 3.77 -7.51
N ARG A 152 21.69 2.99 -6.50
CA ARG A 152 20.74 3.41 -5.48
C ARG A 152 21.23 4.63 -4.71
N GLN A 153 20.29 5.42 -4.22
CA GLN A 153 20.57 6.56 -3.34
C GLN A 153 20.38 6.16 -1.87
N GLU A 154 21.38 6.42 -1.04
CA GLU A 154 21.28 6.27 0.41
C GLU A 154 20.67 7.55 1.01
N MET A 155 19.42 7.47 1.47
CA MET A 155 18.69 8.60 2.04
C MET A 155 18.94 8.75 3.54
N SER A 156 19.13 7.63 4.23
CA SER A 156 19.56 7.53 5.62
C SER A 156 20.15 6.14 5.89
N ALA A 157 20.62 5.87 7.11
CA ALA A 157 21.17 4.56 7.49
C ALA A 157 20.22 3.39 7.18
N ASP A 158 18.90 3.64 7.23
CA ASP A 158 17.87 2.63 7.08
C ASP A 158 16.95 2.87 5.87
N GLN A 159 17.33 3.76 4.93
CA GLN A 159 16.51 4.06 3.76
C GLN A 159 17.34 4.13 2.49
N LEU A 160 17.04 3.20 1.58
CA LEU A 160 17.57 3.13 0.22
C LEU A 160 16.47 3.55 -0.75
N ARG A 161 16.84 4.27 -1.81
CA ARG A 161 15.90 4.68 -2.85
C ARG A 161 16.46 4.36 -4.23
N ILE A 162 15.66 3.70 -5.05
CA ILE A 162 15.97 3.52 -6.47
C ILE A 162 15.49 4.76 -7.22
N THR A 163 16.29 5.27 -8.16
CA THR A 163 15.89 6.43 -8.96
C THR A 163 14.81 6.02 -9.97
N HIS A 164 14.01 6.99 -10.42
CA HIS A 164 12.95 6.73 -11.38
C HIS A 164 13.50 6.15 -12.69
N GLU A 165 14.64 6.64 -13.17
CA GLU A 165 15.31 6.16 -14.38
C GLU A 165 15.64 4.66 -14.30
N TYR A 166 16.36 4.24 -13.26
CA TYR A 166 16.75 2.84 -13.09
C TYR A 166 15.55 1.94 -12.83
N MET A 167 14.60 2.38 -12.00
CA MET A 167 13.37 1.60 -11.76
C MET A 167 12.55 1.43 -13.04
N SER A 168 12.55 2.45 -13.91
CA SER A 168 11.82 2.41 -15.17
C SER A 168 12.38 1.40 -16.16
N ALA A 169 13.68 1.15 -16.11
CA ALA A 169 14.37 0.19 -16.98
C ALA A 169 14.17 -1.27 -16.57
N ILE A 170 13.72 -1.55 -15.34
CA ILE A 170 13.46 -2.92 -14.89
C ILE A 170 12.17 -3.45 -15.52
N PRO A 171 12.18 -4.64 -16.18
CA PRO A 171 10.97 -5.28 -16.67
C PRO A 171 9.95 -5.53 -15.54
N GLU A 172 8.66 -5.31 -15.82
CA GLU A 172 7.58 -5.57 -14.87
C GLU A 172 7.11 -7.02 -14.97
N ASP A 173 7.33 -7.81 -13.91
CA ASP A 173 6.84 -9.19 -13.83
C ASP A 173 6.69 -9.66 -12.37
N SER A 174 5.82 -10.65 -12.16
CA SER A 174 5.65 -11.33 -10.86
C SER A 174 6.73 -12.39 -10.65
N ILE A 175 7.09 -12.67 -9.40
CA ILE A 175 8.03 -13.75 -9.07
C ILE A 175 7.55 -15.11 -9.57
N ASP A 176 6.23 -15.32 -9.56
CA ASP A 176 5.59 -16.54 -10.03
C ASP A 176 6.00 -16.84 -11.49
N TYR A 177 5.79 -15.89 -12.40
CA TYR A 177 6.16 -16.02 -13.82
C TYR A 177 7.66 -15.89 -14.09
N ALA A 178 8.34 -14.97 -13.40
CA ALA A 178 9.74 -14.69 -13.65
C ALA A 178 10.64 -15.87 -13.27
N VAL A 179 10.26 -16.63 -12.23
CA VAL A 179 11.09 -17.67 -11.61
C VAL A 179 10.31 -18.95 -11.28
N MET A 180 9.25 -18.86 -10.48
CA MET A 180 8.67 -20.06 -9.82
C MET A 180 8.08 -21.06 -10.82
N GLU A 181 7.40 -20.62 -11.87
CA GLU A 181 6.83 -21.52 -12.88
C GLU A 181 7.89 -22.24 -13.74
N LYS A 182 9.11 -21.69 -13.79
CA LYS A 182 10.20 -22.16 -14.66
C LYS A 182 11.24 -22.99 -13.92
N SER A 183 11.31 -22.85 -12.59
CA SER A 183 12.34 -23.46 -11.76
C SER A 183 12.00 -24.90 -11.36
N ASP A 184 12.98 -25.79 -11.51
CA ASP A 184 12.89 -27.19 -11.02
C ASP A 184 13.19 -27.32 -9.52
N LYS A 185 13.51 -26.22 -8.84
CA LYS A 185 13.89 -26.19 -7.40
C LYS A 185 12.74 -25.82 -6.49
N VAL A 186 11.51 -25.83 -7.00
CA VAL A 186 10.36 -25.35 -6.24
C VAL A 186 9.79 -26.45 -5.33
N LYS A 187 9.56 -26.07 -4.07
CA LYS A 187 8.85 -26.87 -3.08
C LYS A 187 7.63 -26.13 -2.58
N VAL A 188 6.61 -26.89 -2.17
CA VAL A 188 5.43 -26.34 -1.50
C VAL A 188 5.33 -26.86 -0.08
N VAL A 189 5.03 -25.97 0.86
CA VAL A 189 4.57 -26.35 2.20
C VAL A 189 3.06 -26.16 2.24
N VAL A 190 2.34 -27.28 2.26
CA VAL A 190 0.87 -27.28 2.38
C VAL A 190 0.47 -26.85 3.78
N SER A 191 -0.53 -25.98 3.86
CA SER A 191 -0.90 -25.35 5.11
C SER A 191 -2.40 -25.03 5.23
N ASP A 192 -2.86 -25.01 6.47
CA ASP A 192 -4.18 -24.52 6.88
C ASP A 192 -4.00 -23.49 8.00
N ILE A 193 -3.48 -22.32 7.61
CA ILE A 193 -3.14 -21.24 8.53
C ILE A 193 -4.31 -20.26 8.76
N GLY A 194 -5.53 -20.60 8.29
CA GLY A 194 -6.66 -19.67 8.27
C GLY A 194 -6.34 -18.40 7.49
N TRP A 195 -5.80 -18.57 6.28
CA TRP A 195 -5.35 -17.49 5.39
C TRP A 195 -6.51 -16.86 4.62
N SER A 196 -6.43 -15.55 4.41
CA SER A 196 -7.22 -14.78 3.44
C SER A 196 -6.35 -13.68 2.83
N ASP A 197 -6.48 -13.45 1.52
CA ASP A 197 -5.78 -12.37 0.81
C ASP A 197 -6.43 -11.00 0.99
N LEU A 198 -7.63 -10.94 1.59
CA LEU A 198 -8.45 -9.72 1.69
C LEU A 198 -8.63 -8.97 0.35
N GLY A 199 -8.53 -9.68 -0.78
CA GLY A 199 -8.46 -9.08 -2.11
C GLY A 199 -9.79 -8.56 -2.66
N SER A 200 -10.88 -8.73 -1.91
CA SER A 200 -12.22 -8.29 -2.29
C SER A 200 -13.04 -7.81 -1.09
N PHE A 201 -14.06 -6.98 -1.36
CA PHE A 201 -15.04 -6.60 -0.35
C PHE A 201 -15.83 -7.79 0.18
N ASP A 202 -16.02 -8.83 -0.62
CA ASP A 202 -16.66 -10.08 -0.18
C ASP A 202 -15.80 -10.79 0.88
N SER A 203 -14.49 -10.91 0.62
CA SER A 203 -13.53 -11.45 1.59
C SER A 203 -13.55 -10.65 2.89
N LEU A 204 -13.56 -9.31 2.79
CA LEU A 204 -13.63 -8.44 3.95
C LEU A 204 -14.96 -8.58 4.74
N TYR A 205 -16.08 -8.73 4.04
CA TYR A 205 -17.38 -8.99 4.68
C TYR A 205 -17.34 -10.26 5.52
N ASP A 206 -16.72 -11.34 5.02
CA ASP A 206 -16.65 -12.62 5.74
C ASP A 206 -15.87 -12.50 7.05
N GLU A 207 -14.84 -11.64 7.07
CA GLU A 207 -13.98 -11.41 8.23
C GLU A 207 -14.56 -10.48 9.29
N LEU A 208 -15.41 -9.53 8.89
CA LEU A 208 -15.93 -8.54 9.83
C LEU A 208 -17.05 -9.11 10.71
N PRO A 209 -17.15 -8.65 11.97
CA PRO A 209 -18.23 -9.05 12.86
C PRO A 209 -19.58 -8.54 12.32
N LYS A 210 -20.63 -9.33 12.55
CA LYS A 210 -21.97 -9.10 11.99
C LYS A 210 -23.04 -9.03 13.07
N ASP A 211 -24.08 -8.27 12.82
CA ASP A 211 -25.28 -8.22 13.67
C ASP A 211 -26.21 -9.44 13.43
N ALA A 212 -27.36 -9.47 14.12
CA ALA A 212 -28.35 -10.54 13.97
C ALA A 212 -28.96 -10.65 12.56
N ASN A 213 -28.93 -9.56 11.78
CA ASN A 213 -29.42 -9.49 10.40
C ASN A 213 -28.29 -9.70 9.37
N LYS A 214 -27.10 -10.09 9.82
CA LYS A 214 -25.91 -10.29 9.00
C LYS A 214 -25.41 -9.01 8.31
N ASN A 215 -25.73 -7.83 8.82
CA ASN A 215 -25.03 -6.61 8.42
C ASN A 215 -23.71 -6.52 9.20
N THR A 216 -22.64 -5.96 8.62
CA THR A 216 -21.43 -5.71 9.42
C THR A 216 -21.70 -4.69 10.52
N ILE A 217 -21.15 -4.96 11.71
CA ILE A 217 -21.33 -4.09 12.87
C ILE A 217 -20.64 -2.75 12.60
N ASN A 218 -21.40 -1.68 12.67
CA ASN A 218 -20.93 -0.30 12.50
C ASN A 218 -21.72 0.61 13.45
N ASP A 219 -21.03 1.45 14.21
CA ASP A 219 -21.62 2.35 15.22
C ASP A 219 -22.44 3.50 14.62
N LYS A 220 -22.20 3.82 13.35
CA LYS A 220 -22.91 4.84 12.57
C LYS A 220 -24.00 4.27 11.66
N LEU A 221 -24.26 2.96 11.71
CA LEU A 221 -25.31 2.31 10.93
C LEU A 221 -26.68 2.47 11.60
N ILE A 222 -27.63 3.00 10.83
CA ILE A 222 -29.07 2.90 11.11
C ILE A 222 -29.67 1.94 10.08
N SER A 223 -30.16 0.80 10.53
CA SER A 223 -30.70 -0.24 9.64
C SER A 223 -32.17 -0.51 9.93
N ILE A 224 -33.01 -0.40 8.91
CA ILE A 224 -34.47 -0.63 8.97
C ILE A 224 -34.82 -1.66 7.90
N GLY A 225 -35.18 -2.88 8.28
CA GLY A 225 -35.57 -3.93 7.31
C GLY A 225 -34.43 -4.45 6.42
N SER A 226 -33.17 -4.10 6.73
CA SER A 226 -32.01 -4.44 5.91
C SER A 226 -31.18 -5.61 6.47
N LYS A 227 -30.62 -6.43 5.57
CA LYS A 227 -29.88 -7.65 5.92
C LYS A 227 -28.75 -7.98 4.95
N ASN A 228 -27.76 -8.76 5.40
CA ASN A 228 -26.64 -9.26 4.60
C ASN A 228 -25.81 -8.17 3.87
N ASN A 229 -25.67 -6.99 4.48
CA ASN A 229 -24.92 -5.88 3.88
C ASN A 229 -23.52 -5.71 4.51
N LEU A 230 -22.52 -5.44 3.67
CA LEU A 230 -21.25 -4.88 4.12
C LEU A 230 -21.40 -3.37 4.23
N ILE A 231 -21.29 -2.83 5.44
CA ILE A 231 -21.32 -1.41 5.74
C ILE A 231 -19.96 -1.00 6.32
N LEU A 232 -19.23 -0.20 5.56
CA LEU A 232 -17.96 0.39 5.94
C LEU A 232 -18.06 1.91 5.86
N GLY A 233 -17.58 2.59 6.88
CA GLY A 233 -17.54 4.04 6.94
C GLY A 233 -17.58 4.52 8.38
N ASN A 234 -16.89 5.62 8.65
CA ASN A 234 -16.68 6.12 10.02
C ASN A 234 -16.94 7.62 10.15
N GLU A 235 -17.27 8.33 9.07
CA GLU A 235 -17.51 9.78 9.12
C GLU A 235 -19.00 10.11 9.24
N ARG A 236 -19.83 9.65 8.29
CA ARG A 236 -21.26 9.97 8.25
C ARG A 236 -22.09 8.85 8.87
N VAL A 237 -23.33 9.18 9.23
CA VAL A 237 -24.34 8.17 9.56
C VAL A 237 -24.80 7.51 8.27
N ILE A 238 -24.78 6.17 8.24
CA ILE A 238 -25.19 5.38 7.08
C ILE A 238 -26.56 4.77 7.38
N ALA A 239 -27.57 5.16 6.62
CA ALA A 239 -28.93 4.63 6.78
C ALA A 239 -29.25 3.63 5.66
N THR A 240 -29.75 2.45 6.03
CA THR A 240 -30.22 1.41 5.09
C THR A 240 -31.68 1.10 5.39
N VAL A 241 -32.52 1.10 4.34
CA VAL A 241 -33.96 0.83 4.44
C VAL A 241 -34.35 -0.18 3.38
N ASP A 242 -34.83 -1.35 3.82
CA ASP A 242 -35.34 -2.44 2.96
C ASP A 242 -34.38 -2.87 1.84
N VAL A 243 -33.07 -2.77 2.09
CA VAL A 243 -32.01 -3.24 1.18
C VAL A 243 -31.29 -4.48 1.70
N GLU A 244 -30.93 -5.36 0.76
CA GLU A 244 -30.21 -6.60 1.01
C GLU A 244 -29.05 -6.78 0.02
N ASP A 245 -28.05 -7.56 0.44
CA ASP A 245 -26.91 -7.98 -0.40
C ASP A 245 -26.11 -6.82 -1.01
N LEU A 246 -25.91 -5.73 -0.26
CA LEU A 246 -25.12 -4.58 -0.69
C LEU A 246 -23.76 -4.50 0.00
N VAL A 247 -22.81 -3.92 -0.71
CA VAL A 247 -21.57 -3.36 -0.21
C VAL A 247 -21.71 -1.84 -0.26
N VAL A 248 -21.61 -1.20 0.90
CA VAL A 248 -21.63 0.25 1.08
C VAL A 248 -20.34 0.65 1.77
N VAL A 249 -19.51 1.43 1.08
CA VAL A 249 -18.23 1.92 1.60
C VAL A 249 -18.22 3.44 1.48
N ASP A 250 -18.34 4.12 2.61
CA ASP A 250 -18.31 5.58 2.73
C ASP A 250 -16.95 6.01 3.31
N CYS A 251 -16.10 6.52 2.44
CA CYS A 251 -14.84 7.16 2.78
C CYS A 251 -14.99 8.69 2.69
N ALA A 252 -14.01 9.42 3.22
CA ALA A 252 -14.04 10.88 3.24
C ALA A 252 -14.11 11.51 1.82
N ASP A 253 -13.55 10.85 0.80
CA ASP A 253 -13.49 11.29 -0.60
C ASP A 253 -14.41 10.56 -1.56
N ALA A 254 -14.93 9.38 -1.19
CA ALA A 254 -15.69 8.55 -2.11
C ALA A 254 -16.73 7.70 -1.39
N LEU A 255 -17.87 7.53 -2.06
CA LEU A 255 -18.91 6.57 -1.69
C LEU A 255 -18.98 5.49 -2.77
N LEU A 256 -18.80 4.24 -2.38
CA LEU A 256 -19.04 3.07 -3.21
C LEU A 256 -20.30 2.35 -2.73
N ILE A 257 -21.22 2.10 -3.66
CA ILE A 257 -22.35 1.20 -3.45
C ILE A 257 -22.32 0.16 -4.57
N SER A 258 -22.28 -1.11 -4.21
CA SER A 258 -22.36 -2.21 -5.17
C SER A 258 -23.16 -3.37 -4.61
N SER A 259 -23.71 -4.22 -5.47
CA SER A 259 -24.18 -5.53 -5.03
C SER A 259 -23.01 -6.38 -4.54
N LYS A 260 -23.26 -7.20 -3.53
CA LYS A 260 -22.33 -8.23 -3.05
C LYS A 260 -22.00 -9.20 -4.18
N GLY A 261 -20.76 -9.71 -4.22
CA GLY A 261 -20.22 -10.53 -5.32
C GLY A 261 -19.81 -9.74 -6.57
N SER A 262 -20.06 -8.43 -6.64
CA SER A 262 -19.62 -7.57 -7.75
C SER A 262 -18.28 -6.86 -7.50
N GLY A 263 -17.55 -7.24 -6.44
CA GLY A 263 -16.32 -6.55 -6.02
C GLY A 263 -15.25 -6.42 -7.10
N GLN A 264 -15.13 -7.40 -8.01
CA GLN A 264 -14.14 -7.33 -9.11
C GLN A 264 -14.36 -6.14 -10.06
N LYS A 265 -15.61 -5.66 -10.21
CA LYS A 265 -15.96 -4.53 -11.09
C LYS A 265 -15.51 -3.18 -10.53
N VAL A 266 -15.07 -3.11 -9.26
CA VAL A 266 -14.50 -1.88 -8.67
C VAL A 266 -13.26 -1.43 -9.46
N LYS A 267 -12.50 -2.37 -10.04
CA LYS A 267 -11.37 -2.05 -10.94
C LYS A 267 -11.79 -1.24 -12.17
N GLU A 268 -13.01 -1.47 -12.69
CA GLU A 268 -13.55 -0.68 -13.79
C GLU A 268 -13.89 0.76 -13.37
N VAL A 269 -14.34 0.96 -12.13
CA VAL A 269 -14.59 2.30 -11.58
C VAL A 269 -13.27 3.06 -11.50
N VAL A 270 -12.22 2.45 -10.95
CA VAL A 270 -10.87 3.04 -10.88
C VAL A 270 -10.34 3.37 -12.28
N LYS A 271 -10.56 2.48 -13.27
CA LYS A 271 -10.18 2.74 -14.66
C LYS A 271 -10.88 3.98 -15.24
N ARG A 272 -12.20 4.11 -15.03
CA ARG A 272 -12.96 5.29 -15.49
C ARG A 272 -12.50 6.58 -14.80
N LEU A 273 -12.18 6.54 -13.51
CA LEU A 273 -11.62 7.69 -12.80
C LEU A 273 -10.29 8.15 -13.39
N LYS A 274 -9.41 7.21 -13.77
CA LYS A 274 -8.15 7.52 -14.47
C LYS A 274 -8.40 8.18 -15.84
N GLU A 275 -9.33 7.63 -16.62
CA GLU A 275 -9.70 8.17 -17.94
C GLU A 275 -10.30 9.60 -17.86
N GLN A 276 -10.92 9.93 -16.73
CA GLN A 276 -11.45 11.27 -16.45
C GLN A 276 -10.41 12.24 -15.87
N GLY A 277 -9.17 11.80 -15.63
CA GLY A 277 -8.14 12.62 -14.98
C GLY A 277 -8.41 12.92 -13.51
N SER A 278 -9.21 12.09 -12.83
CA SER A 278 -9.54 12.27 -11.41
C SER A 278 -8.41 11.76 -10.51
N GLU A 279 -7.92 12.58 -9.59
CA GLU A 279 -6.87 12.21 -8.62
C GLU A 279 -7.34 11.30 -7.47
N LEU A 280 -8.65 10.99 -7.37
CA LEU A 280 -9.22 10.11 -6.33
C LEU A 280 -8.55 8.73 -6.25
N HIS A 281 -8.00 8.23 -7.35
CA HIS A 281 -7.32 6.94 -7.39
C HIS A 281 -5.85 6.99 -6.92
N ASN A 282 -5.32 8.19 -6.69
CA ASN A 282 -3.90 8.45 -6.50
C ASN A 282 -3.59 9.04 -5.13
N ILE A 283 -4.33 10.08 -4.73
CA ILE A 283 -4.08 10.81 -3.47
C ILE A 283 -5.36 10.83 -2.63
N HIS A 284 -5.31 10.17 -1.48
CA HIS A 284 -6.33 10.30 -0.44
C HIS A 284 -6.36 11.75 0.08
N LEU A 285 -7.52 12.24 0.54
CA LEU A 285 -7.68 13.64 1.00
C LEU A 285 -6.60 14.10 1.97
N THR A 286 -6.17 13.19 2.86
CA THR A 286 -5.07 13.42 3.78
C THR A 286 -3.80 12.75 3.28
N ALA A 287 -2.78 13.57 2.99
CA ALA A 287 -1.46 13.14 2.60
C ALA A 287 -0.47 13.26 3.77
N HIS A 288 0.33 12.22 3.96
CA HIS A 288 1.38 12.18 4.97
C HIS A 288 2.72 12.65 4.39
N ARG A 289 3.44 13.46 5.17
CA ARG A 289 4.76 14.00 4.84
C ARG A 289 5.69 13.86 6.04
N PRO A 290 7.03 13.86 5.84
CA PRO A 290 7.97 13.77 6.96
C PRO A 290 7.79 14.89 8.01
N TRP A 291 7.35 16.08 7.59
CA TRP A 291 7.07 17.20 8.48
C TRP A 291 5.70 17.15 9.17
N GLY A 292 4.78 16.30 8.72
CA GLY A 292 3.39 16.30 9.21
C GLY A 292 2.39 15.79 8.19
N THR A 293 1.23 16.45 8.08
CA THR A 293 0.17 16.07 7.14
C THR A 293 -0.48 17.30 6.53
N TYR A 294 -1.07 17.15 5.35
CA TYR A 294 -2.10 18.08 4.90
C TYR A 294 -3.35 17.30 4.50
N THR A 295 -4.51 17.90 4.71
CA THR A 295 -5.81 17.41 4.28
C THR A 295 -6.42 18.43 3.35
N VAL A 296 -6.81 18.06 2.13
CA VAL A 296 -7.62 18.92 1.27
C VAL A 296 -9.04 18.90 1.81
N LEU A 297 -9.54 20.06 2.22
CA LEU A 297 -10.91 20.23 2.73
C LEU A 297 -11.87 20.60 1.60
N GLU A 298 -11.39 21.38 0.63
CA GLU A 298 -12.17 21.83 -0.52
C GLU A 298 -11.22 22.14 -1.68
N ASP A 299 -11.58 21.70 -2.88
CA ASP A 299 -10.86 21.97 -4.13
C ASP A 299 -11.89 22.35 -5.20
N THR A 300 -11.85 23.59 -5.67
CA THR A 300 -12.84 24.15 -6.60
C THR A 300 -12.16 25.16 -7.51
N PRO A 301 -12.62 25.37 -8.76
CA PRO A 301 -12.03 26.38 -9.63
C PRO A 301 -11.95 27.75 -8.94
N GLY A 302 -10.73 28.30 -8.85
CA GLY A 302 -10.43 29.59 -8.24
C GLY A 302 -9.92 29.55 -6.78
N TYR A 303 -10.16 28.46 -6.03
CA TYR A 303 -9.63 28.35 -4.66
C TYR A 303 -9.48 26.90 -4.16
N LYS A 304 -8.61 26.74 -3.15
CA LYS A 304 -8.37 25.46 -2.49
C LYS A 304 -8.16 25.67 -1.00
N ILE A 305 -8.81 24.87 -0.18
CA ILE A 305 -8.68 24.94 1.27
C ILE A 305 -8.00 23.68 1.78
N LYS A 306 -6.94 23.86 2.56
CA LYS A 306 -6.21 22.76 3.20
C LYS A 306 -6.16 22.93 4.71
N ARG A 307 -6.23 21.81 5.42
CA ARG A 307 -5.81 21.71 6.83
C ARG A 307 -4.40 21.14 6.89
N ILE A 308 -3.44 21.92 7.36
CA ILE A 308 -2.04 21.52 7.50
C ILE A 308 -1.72 21.29 8.96
N VAL A 309 -1.10 20.15 9.27
CA VAL A 309 -0.62 19.80 10.61
C VAL A 309 0.89 19.62 10.56
N VAL A 310 1.64 20.44 11.29
CA VAL A 310 3.10 20.38 11.33
C VAL A 310 3.57 19.86 12.68
N LYS A 311 4.36 18.79 12.67
CA LYS A 311 4.90 18.16 13.88
C LYS A 311 5.90 19.09 14.59
N PRO A 312 6.06 18.98 15.92
CA PRO A 312 7.10 19.68 16.68
C PRO A 312 8.49 19.52 16.05
N GLY A 313 9.25 20.62 15.95
CA GLY A 313 10.60 20.64 15.40
C GLY A 313 10.70 20.41 13.89
N LYS A 314 9.57 20.44 13.17
CA LYS A 314 9.52 20.26 11.71
C LYS A 314 9.09 21.55 11.01
N ARG A 315 9.37 21.62 9.71
CA ARG A 315 9.05 22.75 8.85
C ARG A 315 8.69 22.31 7.44
N LEU A 316 7.95 23.16 6.75
CA LEU A 316 7.69 23.03 5.32
C LEU A 316 8.93 23.53 4.55
N SER A 317 8.99 23.17 3.27
CA SER A 317 10.00 23.69 2.35
C SER A 317 9.87 25.21 2.23
N LEU A 318 11.00 25.90 2.02
CA LEU A 318 10.97 27.31 1.61
C LEU A 318 10.52 27.37 0.15
N GLN A 319 9.40 28.03 -0.13
CA GLN A 319 8.76 27.96 -1.44
C GLN A 319 8.10 29.27 -1.84
N LYS A 320 7.67 29.35 -3.10
CA LYS A 320 6.78 30.39 -3.63
C LYS A 320 5.83 29.79 -4.66
N HIS A 321 4.75 30.51 -4.96
CA HIS A 321 3.76 30.16 -5.98
C HIS A 321 3.63 31.30 -6.99
N LEU A 322 3.51 31.01 -8.28
CA LEU A 322 3.41 32.03 -9.32
C LEU A 322 1.97 32.43 -9.65
N HIS A 323 1.00 31.56 -9.36
CA HIS A 323 -0.38 31.73 -9.86
C HIS A 323 -1.44 31.86 -8.76
N ARG A 324 -1.04 31.83 -7.48
CA ARG A 324 -1.95 31.96 -6.33
C ARG A 324 -1.38 32.80 -5.19
N SER A 325 -2.30 33.36 -4.42
CA SER A 325 -2.04 33.90 -3.08
C SER A 325 -2.51 32.92 -2.02
N GLU A 326 -2.01 33.06 -0.80
CA GLU A 326 -2.39 32.19 0.30
C GLU A 326 -2.75 33.00 1.55
N HIS A 327 -3.76 32.54 2.27
CA HIS A 327 -4.13 33.04 3.58
C HIS A 327 -4.06 31.89 4.58
N TRP A 328 -3.19 32.03 5.56
CA TRP A 328 -2.94 31.04 6.58
C TRP A 328 -3.52 31.48 7.91
N ILE A 329 -4.33 30.62 8.54
CA ILE A 329 -4.94 30.85 9.84
C ILE A 329 -4.48 29.74 10.78
N VAL A 330 -3.80 30.10 11.87
CA VAL A 330 -3.37 29.11 12.87
C VAL A 330 -4.55 28.80 13.79
N VAL A 331 -4.95 27.53 13.85
CA VAL A 331 -6.07 27.05 14.69
C VAL A 331 -5.56 26.52 16.03
N SER A 332 -4.38 25.90 16.05
CA SER A 332 -3.77 25.35 17.26
C SER A 332 -2.25 25.39 17.18
N GLY A 333 -1.59 25.50 18.33
CA GLY A 333 -0.14 25.65 18.42
C GLY A 333 0.33 27.07 18.09
N THR A 334 1.63 27.25 17.88
CA THR A 334 2.20 28.54 17.46
C THR A 334 3.17 28.28 16.31
N ALA A 335 2.91 28.91 15.17
CA ALA A 335 3.73 28.78 13.97
C ALA A 335 4.79 29.88 13.93
N THR A 336 6.00 29.54 13.52
CA THR A 336 7.01 30.51 13.09
C THR A 336 6.89 30.63 11.58
N VAL A 337 6.41 31.78 11.10
CA VAL A 337 6.13 32.00 9.68
C VAL A 337 7.09 33.02 9.10
N THR A 338 7.74 32.65 7.99
CA THR A 338 8.57 33.54 7.17
C THR A 338 7.79 33.95 5.92
N VAL A 339 7.74 35.25 5.61
CA VAL A 339 7.21 35.80 4.35
C VAL A 339 8.18 36.88 3.87
N GLY A 340 8.78 36.69 2.69
CA GLY A 340 9.89 37.50 2.22
C GLY A 340 11.06 37.47 3.21
N GLU A 341 11.44 38.63 3.71
CA GLU A 341 12.51 38.81 4.70
C GLU A 341 11.99 38.80 6.15
N GLU A 342 10.69 38.90 6.36
CA GLU A 342 10.10 38.97 7.70
C GLU A 342 9.83 37.57 8.25
N THR A 343 10.18 37.36 9.53
CA THR A 343 9.81 36.15 10.27
C THR A 343 9.11 36.54 11.56
N ARG A 344 7.93 35.96 11.81
CA ARG A 344 7.11 36.25 12.98
C ARG A 344 6.40 35.02 13.52
N LEU A 345 6.01 35.09 14.78
CA LEU A 345 5.14 34.09 15.39
C LEU A 345 3.68 34.38 15.05
N VAL A 346 2.94 33.34 14.70
CA VAL A 346 1.48 33.36 14.46
C VAL A 346 0.83 32.38 15.43
N ARG A 347 0.02 32.91 16.34
CA ARG A 347 -0.66 32.18 17.44
C ARG A 347 -2.06 31.73 17.02
N PRO A 348 -2.75 30.91 17.84
CA PRO A 348 -4.11 30.50 17.53
C PRO A 348 -5.03 31.70 17.30
N ASN A 349 -5.86 31.62 16.26
CA ASN A 349 -6.76 32.67 15.78
C ASN A 349 -6.05 33.91 15.16
N GLU A 350 -4.73 33.90 15.03
CA GLU A 350 -4.00 34.86 14.20
C GLU A 350 -3.83 34.31 12.77
N SER A 351 -3.53 35.22 11.83
CA SER A 351 -3.37 34.85 10.42
C SER A 351 -2.22 35.59 9.74
N THR A 352 -1.78 35.03 8.63
CA THR A 352 -0.86 35.70 7.70
C THR A 352 -1.37 35.61 6.27
N TYR A 353 -1.14 36.68 5.51
CA TYR A 353 -1.44 36.72 4.08
C TYR A 353 -0.13 36.70 3.31
N ILE A 354 -0.09 35.89 2.25
CA ILE A 354 1.06 35.67 1.39
C ILE A 354 0.64 36.04 -0.02
N LYS A 355 1.29 37.07 -0.57
CA LYS A 355 1.02 37.51 -1.94
C LYS A 355 1.61 36.51 -2.94
N MET A 356 1.02 36.50 -4.12
CA MET A 356 1.54 35.76 -5.26
C MET A 356 3.01 36.15 -5.54
N GLY A 357 3.86 35.15 -5.78
CA GLY A 357 5.30 35.31 -5.99
C GLY A 357 6.15 35.47 -4.73
N GLU A 358 5.55 35.69 -3.55
CA GLU A 358 6.29 35.85 -2.30
C GLU A 358 6.87 34.53 -1.80
N VAL A 359 8.13 34.60 -1.37
CA VAL A 359 8.80 33.46 -0.73
C VAL A 359 8.29 33.31 0.68
N HIS A 360 7.89 32.10 1.06
CA HIS A 360 7.29 31.86 2.36
C HIS A 360 7.61 30.46 2.90
N ARG A 361 7.46 30.29 4.23
CA ARG A 361 7.66 29.03 4.93
C ARG A 361 6.95 29.02 6.28
N LEU A 362 6.40 27.87 6.65
CA LEU A 362 5.94 27.59 8.01
C LEU A 362 6.89 26.64 8.73
N SER A 363 7.26 26.97 9.97
CA SER A 363 8.02 26.13 10.89
C SER A 363 7.27 25.96 12.21
N ASN A 364 7.40 24.80 12.85
CA ASN A 364 6.91 24.55 14.20
C ASN A 364 8.09 24.35 15.16
N GLU A 365 8.48 25.43 15.84
CA GLU A 365 9.53 25.42 16.87
C GLU A 365 8.98 25.05 18.26
N GLY A 366 7.67 24.84 18.37
CA GLY A 366 6.99 24.46 19.60
C GLY A 366 7.13 22.99 19.94
N LYS A 367 6.47 22.60 21.05
CA LYS A 367 6.45 21.23 21.58
C LYS A 367 5.17 20.45 21.25
N ILE A 368 4.16 21.11 20.70
CA ILE A 368 2.89 20.51 20.26
C ILE A 368 2.69 20.73 18.75
N PRO A 369 1.89 19.90 18.07
CA PRO A 369 1.59 20.12 16.66
C PRO A 369 0.95 21.49 16.41
N VAL A 370 1.40 22.15 15.34
CA VAL A 370 0.72 23.32 14.77
C VAL A 370 -0.35 22.83 13.83
N VAL A 371 -1.57 23.34 13.97
CA VAL A 371 -2.68 23.10 13.05
C VAL A 371 -3.04 24.42 12.39
N MET A 372 -3.05 24.44 11.07
CA MET A 372 -3.29 25.63 10.25
C MET A 372 -4.36 25.33 9.19
N ILE A 373 -5.21 26.30 8.91
CA ILE A 373 -6.04 26.32 7.71
C ILE A 373 -5.39 27.23 6.69
N GLU A 374 -5.16 26.70 5.49
CA GLU A 374 -4.63 27.42 4.33
C GLU A 374 -5.74 27.60 3.32
N ALA A 375 -6.05 28.84 2.97
CA ALA A 375 -6.89 29.18 1.84
C ALA A 375 -6.01 29.69 0.70
N GLN A 376 -5.96 28.92 -0.38
CA GLN A 376 -5.27 29.28 -1.61
C GLN A 376 -6.27 29.90 -2.57
N VAL A 377 -5.96 31.06 -3.15
CA VAL A 377 -6.85 31.78 -4.08
C VAL A 377 -6.06 32.23 -5.30
N GLY A 378 -6.51 31.84 -6.49
CA GLY A 378 -5.87 32.14 -7.77
C GLY A 378 -6.49 31.36 -8.93
N GLU A 379 -6.15 31.74 -10.16
CA GLU A 379 -6.62 31.05 -11.38
C GLU A 379 -6.14 29.60 -11.44
N TYR A 380 -5.03 29.28 -10.75
CA TYR A 380 -4.46 27.96 -10.67
C TYR A 380 -3.96 27.63 -9.26
N THR A 381 -4.38 26.48 -8.72
CA THR A 381 -4.07 26.03 -7.35
C THR A 381 -3.43 24.63 -7.30
N GLY A 382 -2.85 24.18 -8.43
CA GLY A 382 -2.10 22.93 -8.53
C GLY A 382 -0.85 22.88 -7.63
N GLU A 383 -0.35 21.68 -7.34
CA GLU A 383 0.90 21.50 -6.57
C GLU A 383 2.19 21.60 -7.42
N ASP A 384 2.05 21.65 -8.74
CA ASP A 384 3.12 21.84 -9.73
C ASP A 384 3.51 23.32 -9.92
N ASP A 385 2.71 24.28 -9.44
CA ASP A 385 3.08 25.71 -9.34
C ASP A 385 4.06 25.98 -8.16
N ILE A 386 4.47 24.96 -7.43
CA ILE A 386 5.33 25.12 -6.25
C ILE A 386 6.78 25.19 -6.69
N ILE A 387 7.40 26.36 -6.56
CA ILE A 387 8.85 26.52 -6.73
C ILE A 387 9.52 26.37 -5.37
N ARG A 388 10.25 25.26 -5.15
CA ARG A 388 10.98 24.97 -3.91
C ARG A 388 12.40 25.55 -3.99
N LEU A 389 12.73 26.42 -3.03
CA LEU A 389 14.05 27.07 -2.93
C LEU A 389 14.96 26.35 -1.95
N ASN A 390 14.38 25.76 -0.90
CA ASN A 390 15.12 24.97 0.08
C ASN A 390 14.20 23.88 0.64
N ASP A 391 14.49 22.62 0.34
CA ASP A 391 13.74 21.46 0.81
C ASP A 391 14.64 20.50 1.59
N ASP A 392 14.34 20.31 2.87
CA ASP A 392 15.05 19.37 3.74
C ASP A 392 14.88 17.90 3.28
N PHE A 393 13.92 17.64 2.38
CA PHE A 393 13.51 16.30 1.96
C PHE A 393 13.96 15.93 0.53
N LYS A 394 14.78 16.77 -0.11
CA LYS A 394 15.37 16.54 -1.45
C LYS A 394 14.33 16.09 -2.49
N ARG A 395 13.14 16.68 -2.46
CA ARG A 395 12.16 16.54 -3.53
C ARG A 395 12.48 17.61 -4.56
N GLU A 396 12.97 17.19 -5.71
CA GLU A 396 13.08 18.07 -6.88
C GLU A 396 11.69 18.48 -7.37
#